data_AF-A0A1M6PX47-F1
#
_entry.id   AF-A0A1M6PX47-F1
#
_cell.length_a   1.000
_cell.length_b   1.000
_cell.length_c   1.000
_cell.angle_alpha   90.00
_cell.angle_beta   90.00
_cell.angle_gamma   90.00
#
_symmetry.space_group_name_H-M   'P 1'
#
loop_
_entity.id
_entity.type
_entity.pdbx_description
1 polymer ?
#
loop_
_entity_poly.entity_id
_entity_poly.type
_entity_poly.pdbx_seq_one_letter_code
_entity_poly.pdbx_strand_id
1 'polypeptide(L)'
;MINEKGYILITTLFVFFILSILSITIISISFANYCIQNIYINSKKCFYMSEGGLDIVYGKIIDEIQCAIEYGKDELDKFMNFEYKSFIQGEINKELMGEDSIYLNVILNEYEVSYDLNEENIEEKLNEEFQKGYKNYFLLGSKKYNFIKNIEKIKSNGLKINLVDDLVKIENNKIKFKVASSYKKGKIEKQIESDFYIKIPNKKENYTNYYFKNKEELIICDDKKSKNINELIEVRNWIRRR
;
A
#
# COMPACT_ATOMS: atom_id res chain seq x y z
N MET A 1 -34.70 -29.22 78.71
CA MET A 1 -35.26 -29.04 77.36
C MET A 1 -34.56 -27.85 76.74
N ILE A 2 -33.71 -28.08 75.74
CA ILE A 2 -33.12 -27.00 74.95
C ILE A 2 -34.28 -26.24 74.30
N ASN A 3 -34.28 -24.92 74.35
CA ASN A 3 -35.39 -24.07 73.97
C ASN A 3 -35.63 -24.15 72.43
N GLU A 4 -36.45 -25.12 71.99
CA GLU A 4 -36.63 -25.51 70.58
C GLU A 4 -36.98 -24.34 69.65
N LYS A 5 -37.76 -23.38 70.15
CA LYS A 5 -38.14 -22.16 69.41
C LYS A 5 -36.94 -21.26 69.13
N GLY A 6 -35.99 -21.17 70.05
CA GLY A 6 -34.76 -20.39 69.87
C GLY A 6 -33.81 -21.06 68.88
N TYR A 7 -33.72 -22.40 68.92
CA TYR A 7 -32.93 -23.16 67.95
C TYR A 7 -33.44 -22.94 66.52
N ILE A 8 -34.76 -23.07 66.29
CA ILE A 8 -35.37 -22.84 64.96
C ILE A 8 -35.02 -21.45 64.43
N LEU A 9 -35.19 -20.41 65.25
CA LEU A 9 -34.87 -19.03 64.87
C LEU A 9 -33.40 -18.88 64.45
N ILE A 10 -32.47 -19.41 65.23
CA ILE A 10 -31.02 -19.37 64.94
C ILE A 10 -30.72 -20.08 63.62
N THR A 11 -31.24 -21.29 63.40
CA THR A 11 -31.04 -22.01 62.13
C THR A 11 -31.61 -21.23 60.94
N THR A 12 -32.81 -20.63 61.06
CA THR A 12 -33.38 -19.83 59.95
C THR A 12 -32.55 -18.59 59.64
N LEU A 13 -32.02 -17.90 60.65
CA LEU A 13 -31.09 -16.78 60.47
C LEU A 13 -29.81 -17.23 59.79
N PHE A 14 -29.26 -18.38 60.18
CA PHE A 14 -28.05 -18.93 59.59
C PHE A 14 -28.25 -19.29 58.12
N VAL A 15 -29.39 -19.93 57.79
CA VAL A 15 -29.76 -20.22 56.40
C VAL A 15 -29.94 -18.94 55.59
N PHE A 16 -30.59 -17.92 56.15
CA PHE A 16 -30.77 -16.63 55.47
C PHE A 16 -29.42 -15.93 55.23
N PHE A 17 -28.49 -16.03 56.17
CA PHE A 17 -27.15 -15.48 56.02
C PHE A 17 -26.37 -16.17 54.90
N ILE A 18 -26.42 -17.51 54.84
CA ILE A 18 -25.83 -18.29 53.74
C ILE A 18 -26.45 -17.89 52.41
N LEU A 19 -27.79 -17.80 52.32
CA LEU A 19 -28.48 -17.40 51.10
C LEU A 19 -28.15 -15.96 50.68
N SER A 20 -27.98 -15.05 51.64
CA SER A 20 -27.60 -13.66 51.38
C SER A 20 -26.19 -13.56 50.80
N ILE A 21 -25.22 -14.27 51.41
CA ILE A 21 -23.85 -14.36 50.86
C ILE A 21 -23.88 -14.95 49.46
N LEU A 22 -24.60 -16.06 49.26
CA LEU A 22 -24.70 -16.72 47.95
C LEU A 22 -25.30 -15.76 46.91
N SER A 23 -26.35 -15.02 47.27
CA SER A 23 -26.98 -14.03 46.38
C SER A 23 -26.01 -12.91 45.99
N ILE A 24 -25.27 -12.34 46.96
CA ILE A 24 -24.28 -11.28 46.70
C ILE A 24 -23.16 -11.80 45.80
N THR A 25 -22.70 -13.05 46.01
CA THR A 25 -21.66 -13.65 45.16
C THR A 25 -22.15 -13.84 43.72
N ILE A 26 -23.37 -14.33 43.49
CA ILE A 26 -23.95 -14.50 42.15
C ILE A 26 -24.07 -13.14 41.44
N ILE A 27 -24.56 -12.12 42.13
CA ILE A 27 -24.66 -10.75 41.58
C ILE A 27 -23.28 -10.23 41.20
N SER A 28 -22.28 -10.43 42.07
CA SER A 28 -20.91 -9.96 41.84
C SER A 28 -20.28 -10.64 40.63
N ILE A 29 -20.44 -11.96 40.50
CA ILE A 29 -19.96 -12.73 39.34
C ILE A 29 -20.67 -12.27 38.07
N SER A 30 -21.99 -12.06 38.13
CA SER A 30 -22.78 -11.58 36.99
C SER A 30 -22.32 -10.19 36.52
N PHE A 31 -22.07 -9.29 37.46
CA PHE A 31 -21.55 -7.95 37.16
C PHE A 31 -20.14 -8.00 36.56
N ALA A 32 -19.25 -8.82 37.12
CA ALA A 32 -17.91 -9.01 36.59
C ALA A 32 -17.94 -9.56 35.15
N ASN A 33 -18.78 -10.57 34.89
CA ASN A 33 -18.98 -11.13 33.56
C ASN A 33 -19.50 -10.10 32.56
N TYR A 34 -20.47 -9.27 32.97
CA TYR A 34 -20.97 -8.17 32.16
C TYR A 34 -19.86 -7.17 31.79
N CYS A 35 -19.03 -6.76 32.77
CA CYS A 35 -17.90 -5.88 32.52
C CYS A 35 -16.88 -6.48 31.53
N ILE A 36 -16.52 -7.76 31.72
CA ILE A 36 -15.61 -8.49 30.82
C ILE A 36 -16.20 -8.54 29.40
N GLN A 37 -17.48 -8.87 29.27
CA GLN A 37 -18.16 -8.94 27.97
C GLN A 37 -18.18 -7.58 27.27
N ASN A 38 -18.43 -6.50 28.00
CA ASN A 38 -18.40 -5.15 27.44
C ASN A 38 -16.98 -4.74 26.97
N ILE A 39 -15.94 -5.05 27.76
CA ILE A 39 -14.54 -4.84 27.36
C ILE A 39 -14.23 -5.64 26.09
N TYR A 40 -14.67 -6.89 26.01
CA TYR A 40 -14.46 -7.76 24.86
C TYR A 40 -15.14 -7.23 23.60
N ILE A 41 -16.40 -6.79 23.69
CA ILE A 41 -17.13 -6.16 22.57
C ILE A 41 -16.40 -4.91 22.09
N ASN A 42 -15.95 -4.06 23.02
CA ASN A 42 -15.22 -2.84 22.64
C ASN A 42 -13.86 -3.16 22.03
N SER A 43 -13.15 -4.18 22.52
CA SER A 43 -11.90 -4.66 21.91
C SER A 43 -12.11 -5.16 20.49
N LYS A 44 -13.18 -5.93 20.24
CA LYS A 44 -13.54 -6.38 18.87
C LYS A 44 -13.85 -5.20 17.97
N LYS A 45 -14.64 -4.24 18.44
CA LYS A 45 -14.96 -3.02 17.68
C LYS A 45 -13.69 -2.24 17.32
N CYS A 46 -12.75 -2.09 18.25
CA CYS A 46 -11.48 -1.42 17.97
C CYS A 46 -10.67 -2.19 16.91
N PHE A 47 -10.62 -3.52 17.00
CA PHE A 47 -9.96 -4.35 16.00
C PHE A 47 -10.55 -4.15 14.60
N TYR A 48 -11.87 -4.25 14.43
CA TYR A 48 -12.52 -4.07 13.13
C TYR A 48 -12.37 -2.65 12.59
N MET A 49 -12.37 -1.63 13.45
CA MET A 49 -12.13 -0.25 13.01
C MET A 49 -10.68 -0.05 12.57
N SER A 50 -9.70 -0.65 13.26
CA SER A 50 -8.31 -0.65 12.80
C SER A 50 -8.15 -1.38 11.47
N GLU A 51 -8.82 -2.52 11.29
CA GLU A 51 -8.79 -3.30 10.04
C GLU A 51 -9.38 -2.49 8.88
N GLY A 52 -10.57 -1.91 9.06
CA GLY A 52 -11.18 -1.03 8.05
C GLY A 52 -10.32 0.20 7.73
N GLY A 53 -9.49 0.67 8.67
CA GLY A 53 -8.48 1.69 8.39
C GLY A 53 -7.44 1.25 7.36
N LEU A 54 -7.00 -0.01 7.40
CA LEU A 54 -6.08 -0.57 6.41
C LEU A 54 -6.75 -0.71 5.04
N ASP A 55 -8.05 -1.00 4.99
CA ASP A 55 -8.80 -1.05 3.72
C ASP A 55 -8.89 0.35 3.07
N ILE A 56 -9.08 1.40 3.86
CA ILE A 56 -9.05 2.78 3.36
C ILE A 56 -7.66 3.11 2.81
N VAL A 57 -6.60 2.68 3.51
CA VAL A 57 -5.21 2.85 3.03
C VAL A 57 -4.99 2.11 1.72
N TYR A 58 -5.48 0.88 1.60
CA TYR A 58 -5.40 0.11 0.37
C TYR A 58 -6.03 0.87 -0.81
N GLY A 59 -7.23 1.43 -0.61
CA GLY A 59 -7.88 2.30 -1.59
C GLY A 59 -7.02 3.51 -1.95
N LYS A 60 -6.41 4.18 -0.96
CA LYS A 60 -5.54 5.33 -1.21
C LYS A 60 -4.27 4.96 -1.97
N ILE A 61 -3.70 3.78 -1.73
CA ILE A 61 -2.53 3.29 -2.45
C ILE A 61 -2.84 3.09 -3.93
N ILE A 62 -4.05 2.63 -4.28
CA ILE A 62 -4.47 2.50 -5.68
C ILE A 62 -4.42 3.85 -6.39
N ASP A 63 -4.95 4.91 -5.77
CA ASP A 63 -4.88 6.27 -6.32
C ASP A 63 -3.42 6.69 -6.56
N GLU A 64 -2.54 6.45 -5.59
CA GLU A 64 -1.13 6.85 -5.65
C GLU A 64 -0.36 6.04 -6.71
N ILE A 65 -0.71 4.77 -6.92
CA ILE A 65 -0.18 3.96 -8.04
C ILE A 65 -0.58 4.57 -9.37
N GLN A 66 -1.82 5.01 -9.53
CA GLN A 66 -2.25 5.66 -10.77
C GLN A 66 -1.47 6.96 -11.01
N CYS A 67 -1.30 7.78 -9.98
CA CYS A 67 -0.46 8.98 -10.05
C CYS A 67 1.00 8.66 -10.42
N ALA A 68 1.54 7.56 -9.89
CA ALA A 68 2.90 7.12 -10.19
C ALA A 68 3.04 6.60 -11.63
N ILE A 69 2.02 5.93 -12.18
CA ILE A 69 1.99 5.52 -13.59
C ILE A 69 2.00 6.74 -14.50
N GLU A 70 1.15 7.74 -14.20
CA GLU A 70 1.12 9.00 -14.95
C GLU A 70 2.47 9.72 -14.89
N TYR A 71 3.07 9.80 -13.70
CA TYR A 71 4.39 10.39 -13.54
C TYR A 71 5.49 9.63 -14.31
N GLY A 72 5.45 8.30 -14.31
CA GLY A 72 6.38 7.49 -15.11
C GLY A 72 6.22 7.74 -16.61
N LYS A 73 4.99 7.99 -17.10
CA LYS A 73 4.74 8.37 -18.49
C LYS A 73 5.29 9.76 -18.79
N ASP A 74 5.07 10.75 -17.92
CA ASP A 74 5.60 12.10 -18.11
C ASP A 74 7.13 12.14 -18.18
N GLU A 75 7.81 11.37 -17.33
CA GLU A 75 9.28 11.26 -17.35
C GLU A 75 9.77 10.57 -18.62
N LEU A 76 9.06 9.55 -19.10
CA LEU A 76 9.36 8.94 -20.40
C LEU A 76 9.16 9.94 -21.54
N ASP A 77 8.07 10.70 -21.56
CA ASP A 77 7.80 11.69 -22.61
C ASP A 77 8.88 12.78 -22.62
N LYS A 78 9.41 13.18 -21.46
CA LYS A 78 10.57 14.07 -21.39
C LYS A 78 11.81 13.43 -22.02
N PHE A 79 12.10 12.18 -21.69
CA PHE A 79 13.21 11.45 -22.30
C PHE A 79 13.06 11.42 -23.83
N MET A 80 11.86 11.08 -24.33
CA MET A 80 11.56 11.04 -25.77
C MET A 80 11.76 12.38 -26.47
N ASN A 81 11.32 13.47 -25.84
CA ASN A 81 11.35 14.79 -26.47
C ASN A 81 12.72 15.48 -26.39
N PHE A 82 13.51 15.22 -25.35
CA PHE A 82 14.73 15.99 -25.07
C PHE A 82 16.02 15.17 -25.13
N GLU A 83 15.97 13.88 -24.79
CA GLU A 83 17.17 13.05 -24.59
C GLU A 83 17.32 11.96 -25.66
N TYR A 84 16.22 11.48 -26.23
CA TYR A 84 16.20 10.34 -27.14
C TYR A 84 17.08 10.56 -28.38
N LYS A 85 17.02 11.75 -28.99
CA LYS A 85 17.87 12.05 -30.15
C LYS A 85 19.36 11.99 -29.81
N SER A 86 19.74 12.52 -28.65
CA SER A 86 21.12 12.49 -28.16
C SER A 86 21.56 11.06 -27.81
N PHE A 87 20.65 10.26 -27.27
CA PHE A 87 20.86 8.84 -27.02
C PHE A 87 21.15 8.08 -28.31
N ILE A 88 20.29 8.19 -29.34
CA ILE A 88 20.50 7.53 -30.64
C ILE A 88 21.80 7.99 -31.30
N GLN A 89 22.11 9.29 -31.28
CA GLN A 89 23.37 9.79 -31.83
C GLN A 89 24.59 9.23 -31.08
N GLY A 90 24.48 9.07 -29.75
CA GLY A 90 25.50 8.43 -28.94
C GLY A 90 25.74 6.98 -29.34
N GLU A 91 24.68 6.22 -29.57
CA GLU A 91 24.77 4.82 -30.03
C GLU A 91 25.35 4.71 -31.46
N ILE A 92 24.99 5.61 -32.37
CA ILE A 92 25.61 5.68 -33.71
C ILE A 92 27.11 5.95 -33.60
N ASN A 93 27.51 6.88 -32.75
CA ASN A 93 28.93 7.23 -32.59
C ASN A 93 29.74 6.06 -32.01
N LYS A 94 29.16 5.22 -31.14
CA LYS A 94 29.81 4.01 -30.62
C LYS A 94 30.14 3.03 -31.75
N GLU A 95 29.16 2.72 -32.57
CA GLU A 95 29.30 1.85 -33.75
C GLU A 95 30.37 2.39 -34.72
N LEU A 96 30.36 3.69 -34.99
CA LEU A 96 31.38 4.34 -35.84
C LEU A 96 32.79 4.31 -35.24
N MET A 97 32.91 4.22 -33.91
CA MET A 97 34.19 4.07 -33.20
C MET A 97 34.64 2.61 -33.05
N GLY A 98 33.85 1.66 -33.53
CA GLY A 98 34.14 0.22 -33.45
C GLY A 98 33.70 -0.43 -32.13
N GLU A 99 32.84 0.22 -31.35
CA GLU A 99 32.15 -0.38 -30.21
C GLU A 99 30.74 -0.84 -30.63
N ASP A 100 30.41 -2.10 -30.37
CA ASP A 100 29.10 -2.66 -30.69
C ASP A 100 27.98 -1.99 -29.87
N SER A 101 26.93 -1.52 -30.55
CA SER A 101 25.67 -1.09 -29.95
C SER A 101 24.67 -2.23 -29.96
N ILE A 102 24.07 -2.49 -28.81
CA ILE A 102 22.95 -3.44 -28.73
C ILE A 102 21.64 -2.84 -29.28
N TYR A 103 21.56 -1.52 -29.45
CA TYR A 103 20.31 -0.82 -29.76
C TYR A 103 20.09 -0.55 -31.24
N LEU A 104 21.17 -0.49 -32.03
CA LEU A 104 21.11 -0.20 -33.46
C LEU A 104 22.29 -0.80 -34.20
N ASN A 105 22.10 -1.07 -35.49
CA ASN A 105 23.15 -1.46 -36.42
C ASN A 105 23.36 -0.33 -37.43
N VAL A 106 24.60 0.14 -37.59
CA VAL A 106 24.93 1.18 -38.56
C VAL A 106 25.21 0.55 -39.94
N ILE A 107 24.57 1.08 -40.97
CA ILE A 107 24.77 0.70 -42.38
C ILE A 107 25.50 1.86 -43.06
N LEU A 108 26.75 1.60 -43.46
CA LEU A 108 27.59 2.58 -44.15
C LEU A 108 27.40 2.46 -45.67
N ASN A 109 26.83 3.50 -46.28
CA ASN A 109 26.80 3.66 -47.74
C ASN A 109 27.84 4.72 -48.17
N GLU A 110 28.24 4.71 -49.43
CA GLU A 110 29.30 5.60 -49.98
C GLU A 110 29.07 7.11 -49.73
N TYR A 111 27.83 7.54 -49.44
CA TYR A 111 27.46 8.94 -49.25
C TYR A 111 26.59 9.22 -48.01
N GLU A 112 26.11 8.18 -47.30
CA GLU A 112 25.20 8.34 -46.16
C GLU A 112 25.42 7.27 -45.08
N VAL A 113 25.22 7.66 -43.84
CA VAL A 113 25.14 6.76 -42.69
C VAL A 113 23.66 6.52 -42.40
N SER A 114 23.17 5.31 -42.66
CA SER A 114 21.86 4.87 -42.20
C SER A 114 22.00 3.93 -41.00
N TYR A 115 20.93 3.74 -40.24
CA TYR A 115 20.92 2.81 -39.11
C TYR A 115 19.60 2.05 -39.05
N ASP A 116 19.67 0.80 -38.60
CA ASP A 116 18.52 -0.02 -38.30
C ASP A 116 18.40 -0.17 -36.78
N LEU A 117 17.20 0.04 -36.23
CA LEU A 117 16.97 -0.01 -34.80
C LEU A 117 16.60 -1.44 -34.39
N ASN A 118 17.23 -1.93 -33.33
CA ASN A 118 16.72 -3.12 -32.65
C ASN A 118 15.51 -2.73 -31.81
N GLU A 119 14.32 -2.94 -32.36
CA GLU A 119 13.04 -2.56 -31.73
C GLU A 119 12.90 -3.15 -30.32
N GLU A 120 13.30 -4.41 -30.09
CA GLU A 120 13.19 -5.07 -28.79
C GLU A 120 14.04 -4.37 -27.72
N ASN A 121 15.30 -4.08 -28.06
CA ASN A 121 16.23 -3.44 -27.12
C ASN A 121 15.88 -1.97 -26.87
N ILE A 122 15.36 -1.26 -27.88
CA ILE A 122 14.82 0.09 -27.71
C ILE A 122 13.58 0.05 -26.81
N GLU A 123 12.65 -0.88 -27.01
CA GLU A 123 11.48 -1.02 -26.14
C GLU A 123 11.85 -1.35 -24.70
N GLU A 124 12.85 -2.21 -24.48
CA GLU A 124 13.39 -2.49 -23.15
C GLU A 124 13.93 -1.21 -22.50
N LYS A 125 14.72 -0.42 -23.24
CA LYS A 125 15.28 0.85 -22.75
C LYS A 125 14.19 1.87 -22.38
N LEU A 126 13.15 1.98 -23.20
CA LEU A 126 12.01 2.86 -22.91
C LEU A 126 11.23 2.40 -21.68
N ASN A 127 11.07 1.09 -21.51
CA ASN A 127 10.48 0.53 -20.30
C ASN A 127 11.34 0.79 -19.06
N GLU A 128 12.67 0.74 -19.15
CA GLU A 128 13.57 1.12 -18.06
C GLU A 128 13.38 2.56 -17.61
N GLU A 129 13.32 3.52 -18.54
CA GLU A 129 13.14 4.94 -18.20
C GLU A 129 11.75 5.19 -17.58
N PHE A 130 10.70 4.54 -18.09
CA PHE A 130 9.38 4.55 -17.45
C PHE A 130 9.44 4.01 -16.01
N GLN A 131 10.07 2.84 -15.80
CA GLN A 131 10.19 2.24 -14.48
C GLN A 131 11.00 3.09 -13.51
N LYS A 132 12.03 3.77 -14.00
CA LYS A 132 12.82 4.71 -13.23
C LYS A 132 11.96 5.90 -12.78
N GLY A 133 11.19 6.51 -13.68
CA GLY A 133 10.21 7.54 -13.32
C GLY A 133 9.20 7.05 -12.27
N TYR A 134 8.63 5.86 -12.48
CA TYR A 134 7.70 5.22 -11.55
C TYR A 134 8.32 4.99 -10.16
N LYS A 135 9.55 4.44 -10.10
CA LYS A 135 10.29 4.23 -8.84
C LYS A 135 10.56 5.56 -8.12
N ASN A 136 10.97 6.57 -8.88
CA ASN A 136 11.31 7.89 -8.33
C ASN A 136 10.13 8.56 -7.64
N TYR A 137 8.90 8.35 -8.14
CA TYR A 137 7.68 8.85 -7.50
C TYR A 137 7.58 8.48 -6.00
N PHE A 138 7.88 7.22 -5.67
CA PHE A 138 7.75 6.71 -4.31
C PHE A 138 9.01 6.89 -3.46
N LEU A 139 10.17 7.11 -4.09
CA LEU A 139 11.46 7.04 -3.40
C LEU A 139 12.13 8.41 -3.21
N LEU A 140 11.82 9.40 -4.05
CA LEU A 140 12.58 10.64 -4.11
C LEU A 140 11.74 11.90 -3.88
N GLY A 141 12.40 12.87 -3.25
CA GLY A 141 11.97 14.27 -3.18
C GLY A 141 10.61 14.51 -2.54
N SER A 142 9.90 15.50 -3.09
CA SER A 142 8.60 15.95 -2.60
C SER A 142 7.47 14.95 -2.86
N LYS A 143 7.62 14.06 -3.85
CA LYS A 143 6.61 13.04 -4.20
C LYS A 143 6.52 11.94 -3.15
N LYS A 144 7.67 11.39 -2.72
CA LYS A 144 7.73 10.48 -1.56
C LYS A 144 7.09 11.10 -0.32
N TYR A 145 7.42 12.35 -0.03
CA TYR A 145 6.85 13.06 1.12
C TYR A 145 5.32 13.19 1.00
N ASN A 146 4.82 13.58 -0.17
CA ASN A 146 3.38 13.70 -0.42
C ASN A 146 2.65 12.37 -0.31
N PHE A 147 3.22 11.29 -0.86
CA PHE A 147 2.70 9.93 -0.74
C PHE A 147 2.52 9.54 0.74
N ILE A 148 3.56 9.68 1.56
CA ILE A 148 3.51 9.40 3.01
C ILE A 148 2.43 10.26 3.67
N LYS A 149 2.46 11.58 3.43
CA LYS A 149 1.49 12.51 4.02
C LYS A 149 0.05 12.20 3.62
N ASN A 150 -0.19 11.76 2.38
CA ASN A 150 -1.53 11.45 1.91
C ASN A 150 -2.09 10.21 2.61
N ILE A 151 -1.25 9.23 2.95
CA ILE A 151 -1.63 8.08 3.78
C ILE A 151 -1.90 8.54 5.23
N GLU A 152 -1.02 9.33 5.82
CA GLU A 152 -1.17 9.79 7.22
C GLU A 152 -2.32 10.79 7.45
N LYS A 153 -2.77 11.47 6.39
CA LYS A 153 -3.95 12.35 6.44
C LYS A 153 -5.24 11.59 6.69
N ILE A 154 -5.27 10.27 6.52
CA ILE A 154 -6.44 9.44 6.81
C ILE A 154 -6.62 9.39 8.34
N LYS A 155 -7.39 10.35 8.84
CA LYS A 155 -7.78 10.47 10.25
C LYS A 155 -9.29 10.65 10.32
N SER A 156 -9.93 9.79 11.08
CA SER A 156 -11.35 9.89 11.41
C SER A 156 -11.53 9.60 12.90
N ASN A 157 -12.70 9.88 13.49
CA ASN A 157 -12.93 9.83 14.93
C ASN A 157 -12.41 8.54 15.60
N GLY A 158 -11.24 8.63 16.22
CA GLY A 158 -10.56 7.53 16.93
C GLY A 158 -9.61 6.69 16.07
N LEU A 159 -9.62 6.82 14.73
CA LEU A 159 -8.73 6.13 13.79
C LEU A 159 -7.49 6.97 13.49
N LYS A 160 -6.32 6.34 13.60
CA LYS A 160 -5.02 6.93 13.27
C LYS A 160 -4.24 5.96 12.38
N ILE A 161 -3.83 6.44 11.21
CA ILE A 161 -2.96 5.70 10.29
C ILE A 161 -1.58 6.36 10.28
N ASN A 162 -0.53 5.57 10.38
CA ASN A 162 0.85 6.03 10.21
C ASN A 162 1.64 5.02 9.38
N LEU A 163 2.62 5.50 8.61
CA LEU A 163 3.66 4.61 8.12
C LEU A 163 4.56 4.20 9.29
N VAL A 164 4.96 2.93 9.31
CA VAL A 164 5.93 2.45 10.30
C VAL A 164 7.32 2.75 9.75
N ASP A 165 8.08 3.53 10.53
CA ASP A 165 9.47 3.94 10.26
C ASP A 165 9.67 4.84 9.03
N ASP A 166 8.62 5.32 8.35
CA ASP A 166 8.68 6.14 7.12
C ASP A 166 9.53 5.53 5.97
N LEU A 167 9.82 4.23 6.07
CA LEU A 167 10.69 3.52 5.14
C LEU A 167 9.88 2.94 3.99
N VAL A 168 9.87 3.69 2.88
CA VAL A 168 9.54 3.19 1.55
C VAL A 168 10.84 2.72 0.90
N LYS A 169 10.96 1.43 0.57
CA LYS A 169 12.17 0.83 -0.01
C LYS A 169 11.83 -0.12 -1.15
N ILE A 170 12.81 -0.41 -2.01
CA ILE A 170 12.69 -1.47 -3.01
C ILE A 170 13.18 -2.79 -2.42
N GLU A 171 12.40 -3.86 -2.55
CA GLU A 171 12.76 -5.22 -2.18
C GLU A 171 12.19 -6.16 -3.26
N ASN A 172 13.03 -6.98 -3.89
CA ASN A 172 12.64 -7.94 -4.94
C ASN A 172 11.80 -7.34 -6.09
N ASN A 173 12.24 -6.20 -6.63
CA ASN A 173 11.51 -5.45 -7.68
C ASN A 173 10.08 -5.04 -7.29
N LYS A 174 9.83 -4.85 -5.99
CA LYS A 174 8.60 -4.29 -5.45
C LYS A 174 8.92 -3.15 -4.50
N ILE A 175 8.04 -2.16 -4.44
CA ILE A 175 8.10 -1.08 -3.46
C ILE A 175 7.40 -1.58 -2.20
N LYS A 176 8.17 -1.69 -1.11
CA LYS A 176 7.72 -2.19 0.18
C LYS A 176 7.66 -1.07 1.20
N PHE A 177 6.57 -1.04 1.95
CA PHE A 177 6.39 -0.17 3.11
C PHE A 177 5.42 -0.82 4.09
N LYS A 178 5.44 -0.36 5.33
CA LYS A 178 4.59 -0.88 6.39
C LYS A 178 3.67 0.22 6.90
N VAL A 179 2.42 -0.13 7.14
CA VAL A 179 1.41 0.79 7.66
C VAL A 179 0.84 0.24 8.96
N ALA A 180 0.70 1.11 9.95
CA ALA A 180 0.02 0.84 11.21
C ALA A 180 -1.30 1.62 11.24
N SER A 181 -2.40 0.90 11.43
CA SER A 181 -3.71 1.46 11.69
C SER A 181 -4.06 1.22 13.16
N SER A 182 -4.27 2.30 13.92
CA SER A 182 -4.70 2.23 15.31
C SER A 182 -6.07 2.85 15.51
N TYR A 183 -6.88 2.23 16.37
CA TYR A 183 -8.17 2.75 16.77
C TYR A 183 -8.30 2.75 18.29
N LYS A 184 -8.71 3.89 18.85
CA LYS A 184 -8.88 4.08 20.29
C LYS A 184 -10.32 4.40 20.65
N LYS A 185 -10.87 3.64 21.60
CA LYS A 185 -12.17 3.90 22.22
C LYS A 185 -12.08 3.80 23.74
N GLY A 186 -12.19 4.95 24.41
CA GLY A 186 -12.02 5.03 25.86
C GLY A 186 -10.59 4.63 26.27
N LYS A 187 -10.48 3.60 27.12
CA LYS A 187 -9.20 3.06 27.60
C LYS A 187 -8.62 1.95 26.71
N ILE A 188 -9.35 1.49 25.70
CA ILE A 188 -8.93 0.39 24.82
C ILE A 188 -8.38 1.00 23.52
N GLU A 189 -7.18 0.58 23.16
CA GLU A 189 -6.54 0.89 21.88
C GLU A 189 -6.11 -0.42 21.23
N LYS A 190 -6.37 -0.55 19.92
CA LYS A 190 -5.86 -1.65 19.11
C LYS A 190 -5.11 -1.08 17.92
N GLN A 191 -4.06 -1.80 17.53
CA GLN A 191 -3.22 -1.48 16.39
C GLN A 191 -3.06 -2.73 15.54
N ILE A 192 -3.21 -2.57 14.23
CA ILE A 192 -2.93 -3.60 13.22
C ILE A 192 -1.86 -3.06 12.30
N GLU A 193 -0.86 -3.89 12.00
CA GLU A 193 0.22 -3.56 11.09
C GLU A 193 0.09 -4.42 9.83
N SER A 194 0.36 -3.83 8.66
CA SER A 194 0.39 -4.57 7.41
C SER A 194 1.55 -4.12 6.54
N ASP A 195 2.18 -5.09 5.90
CA ASP A 195 3.20 -4.87 4.89
C ASP A 195 2.53 -4.78 3.52
N PHE A 196 2.74 -3.66 2.83
CA PHE A 196 2.29 -3.45 1.46
C PHE A 196 3.46 -3.62 0.50
N TYR A 197 3.18 -4.29 -0.61
CA TYR A 197 4.12 -4.48 -1.71
C TYR A 197 3.48 -4.02 -3.01
N ILE A 198 4.04 -3.00 -3.63
CA ILE A 198 3.61 -2.50 -4.94
C ILE A 198 4.59 -3.05 -5.99
N LYS A 199 4.08 -3.83 -6.94
CA LYS A 199 4.84 -4.30 -8.09
C LYS A 199 5.19 -3.12 -8.99
N ILE A 200 6.44 -3.08 -9.44
CA ILE A 200 6.85 -2.15 -10.49
C ILE A 200 6.28 -2.68 -11.82
N PRO A 201 5.42 -1.94 -12.52
CA PRO A 201 4.84 -2.41 -13.76
C PRO A 201 5.90 -2.42 -14.87
N ASN A 202 5.90 -3.49 -15.66
CA ASN A 202 6.44 -3.44 -17.02
C ASN A 202 5.32 -2.88 -17.90
N LYS A 203 5.59 -1.82 -18.64
CA LYS A 203 4.61 -1.27 -19.57
C LYS A 203 4.61 -2.16 -20.83
N LYS A 204 3.48 -2.80 -21.10
CA LYS A 204 3.23 -3.64 -22.30
C LYS A 204 2.58 -2.83 -23.44
N GLU A 205 2.99 -1.58 -23.64
CA GLU A 205 2.57 -0.81 -24.82
C GLU A 205 3.77 -0.71 -25.76
N ASN A 206 3.61 -1.05 -27.05
CA ASN A 206 4.63 -0.79 -28.07
C ASN A 206 4.85 0.72 -28.16
N TYR A 207 5.92 1.20 -27.52
CA TYR A 207 6.29 2.61 -27.53
C TYR A 207 6.77 3.08 -28.90
N THR A 208 7.25 2.14 -29.72
CA THR A 208 7.58 2.30 -31.13
C THR A 208 6.41 2.90 -31.93
N ASN A 209 5.18 2.44 -31.68
CA ASN A 209 3.97 3.02 -32.30
C ASN A 209 3.72 4.47 -31.87
N TYR A 210 4.16 4.89 -30.68
CA TYR A 210 4.02 6.28 -30.21
C TYR A 210 4.91 7.25 -31.02
N TYR A 211 6.08 6.77 -31.48
CA TYR A 211 7.00 7.53 -32.33
C TYR A 211 6.43 7.79 -33.73
N PHE A 212 5.72 6.82 -34.30
CA PHE A 212 5.05 6.97 -35.60
C PHE A 212 3.72 7.74 -35.51
N LYS A 213 3.01 7.64 -34.38
CA LYS A 213 1.72 8.32 -34.17
C LYS A 213 1.86 9.81 -33.85
N ASN A 214 2.99 10.27 -33.33
CA ASN A 214 3.25 11.70 -33.10
C ASN A 214 3.41 12.53 -34.41
N LYS A 215 3.30 11.90 -35.59
CA LYS A 215 3.07 12.60 -36.86
C LYS A 215 1.59 12.83 -37.20
N GLU A 216 0.66 12.13 -36.55
CA GLU A 216 -0.78 12.20 -36.83
C GLU A 216 -1.59 12.13 -35.52
N GLU A 217 -1.92 13.31 -35.00
CA GLU A 217 -3.04 13.66 -34.10
C GLU A 217 -3.44 12.71 -32.93
N LEU A 218 -3.23 13.29 -31.74
CA LEU A 218 -4.12 13.39 -30.56
C LEU A 218 -5.48 12.65 -30.53
N ILE A 219 -5.72 12.06 -29.35
CA ILE A 219 -7.01 11.63 -28.72
C ILE A 219 -7.43 10.17 -28.98
N ILE A 220 -7.46 9.37 -27.91
CA ILE A 220 -8.67 8.82 -27.27
C ILE A 220 -8.22 8.14 -25.96
N CYS A 221 -8.74 8.64 -24.83
CA CYS A 221 -8.68 7.97 -23.52
C CYS A 221 -9.70 6.83 -23.50
N ASP A 222 -9.28 5.62 -23.12
CA ASP A 222 -10.17 4.46 -23.02
C ASP A 222 -10.35 4.02 -21.55
N ASP A 223 -11.61 3.87 -21.14
CA ASP A 223 -12.15 3.81 -19.77
C ASP A 223 -11.98 2.44 -19.07
N LYS A 224 -11.02 1.60 -19.49
CA LYS A 224 -10.86 0.22 -18.98
C LYS A 224 -9.84 0.05 -17.84
N LYS A 225 -9.35 1.13 -17.22
CA LYS A 225 -8.16 1.13 -16.34
C LYS A 225 -8.31 0.50 -14.94
N SER A 226 -9.51 0.33 -14.38
CA SER A 226 -9.63 -0.05 -12.94
C SER A 226 -9.39 -1.53 -12.63
N LYS A 227 -9.55 -2.45 -13.60
CA LYS A 227 -9.44 -3.90 -13.33
C LYS A 227 -8.00 -4.41 -13.19
N ASN A 228 -7.00 -3.70 -13.74
CA ASN A 228 -5.63 -4.20 -13.84
C ASN A 228 -4.70 -3.71 -12.70
N ILE A 229 -5.08 -2.66 -11.97
CA ILE A 229 -4.22 -2.04 -10.93
C ILE A 229 -4.19 -2.88 -9.64
N ASN A 230 -5.28 -3.60 -9.32
CA ASN A 230 -5.33 -4.47 -8.14
C ASN A 230 -4.28 -5.60 -8.19
N GLU A 231 -3.85 -6.04 -9.38
CA GLU A 231 -2.81 -7.06 -9.54
C GLU A 231 -1.40 -6.57 -9.16
N LEU A 232 -1.24 -5.24 -9.03
CA LEU A 232 0.02 -4.60 -8.67
C LEU A 232 0.23 -4.53 -7.15
N ILE A 233 -0.76 -4.85 -6.32
CA ILE A 233 -0.62 -4.78 -4.86
C ILE A 233 -0.66 -6.19 -4.25
N GLU A 234 0.34 -6.52 -3.45
CA GLU A 234 0.31 -7.67 -2.55
C GLU A 234 0.32 -7.15 -1.11
N VAL A 235 -0.63 -7.62 -0.29
CA VAL A 235 -0.79 -7.20 1.11
C VAL A 235 -0.49 -8.40 2.01
N ARG A 236 0.38 -8.22 3.00
CA ARG A 236 0.65 -9.22 4.04
C ARG A 236 0.33 -8.66 5.42
N ASN A 237 -0.77 -9.15 5.99
CA ASN A 237 -1.27 -8.69 7.28
C ASN A 237 -0.54 -9.38 8.44
N TRP A 238 -0.11 -8.59 9.44
CA TRP A 238 0.46 -9.08 10.68
C TRP A 238 -0.32 -8.51 11.88
N ILE A 239 -1.05 -9.37 12.59
CA ILE A 239 -1.80 -8.94 13.77
C ILE A 239 -0.85 -8.88 14.97
N ARG A 240 -0.43 -7.67 15.36
CA ARG A 240 0.31 -7.46 16.61
C ARG A 240 -0.68 -7.23 17.76
N ARG A 241 -0.91 -8.24 18.60
CA ARG A 241 -1.68 -8.07 19.84
C ARG A 241 -0.79 -7.40 20.89
N ARG A 242 -0.95 -6.08 21.07
CA ARG A 242 -0.59 -5.40 22.32
C ARG A 242 -1.81 -5.32 23.24
#